data_AF-A0A9E0LXB3-F1
#
_entry.id   AF-A0A9E0LXB3-F1
#
_cell.length_a   1.000
_cell.length_b   1.000
_cell.length_c   1.000
_cell.angle_alpha   90.00
_cell.angle_beta   90.00
_cell.angle_gamma   90.00
#
_symmetry.space_group_name_H-M   'P 1'
#
loop_
_entity.id
_entity.type
_entity.pdbx_description
1 polymer ?
#
loop_
_entity_poly.entity_id
_entity_poly.type
_entity_poly.pdbx_seq_one_letter_code
_entity_poly.pdbx_strand_id
1 'polypeptide(L)'
;MTGRLAARIVRALLVSGLCAAGGARGAVIAVDGTTCNLGDAILSANGDTAVGGCTAGTGADMLVLGADVVLTAPVTAVVEGGPSGLPAISSAIAIEAGAGSVIERSNALACEVEDSASFRLLEVAAGGDLALLGLKLRNGCVAAMGTGEMASGGAVLLLAGGALKIDDCEFMGNTARGGPEGGPQTAGAARGGALAALGGSLEVVGSTFSGNEVIGFDARGGAVAVEAGDLRAITWSRFEGNRASPAPPGAFLSNPNSGGAIALRDANAGSLAHLLIADN
;
A
#
# COMPACT_ATOMS: atom_id res chain seq x y z
N MET A 1 28.57 -6.57 44.84
CA MET A 1 27.64 -5.44 44.57
C MET A 1 27.14 -5.56 43.14
N THR A 2 25.86 -5.95 43.01
CA THR A 2 24.88 -5.73 41.90
C THR A 2 25.42 -5.87 40.46
N GLY A 3 25.10 -6.88 39.64
CA GLY A 3 23.80 -7.52 39.40
C GLY A 3 23.05 -6.82 38.26
N ARG A 4 23.41 -7.08 36.99
CA ARG A 4 22.68 -6.56 35.81
C ARG A 4 21.49 -7.47 35.51
N LEU A 5 20.29 -7.04 35.90
CA LEU A 5 19.03 -7.63 35.44
C LEU A 5 18.85 -7.33 33.94
N ALA A 6 18.89 -8.36 33.11
CA ALA A 6 18.38 -8.32 31.76
C ALA A 6 16.85 -8.43 31.83
N ALA A 7 16.15 -7.29 31.68
CA ALA A 7 14.70 -7.29 31.54
C ALA A 7 14.33 -7.83 30.16
N ARG A 8 14.00 -9.13 30.10
CA ARG A 8 13.25 -9.71 28.97
C ARG A 8 11.84 -9.13 29.00
N ILE A 9 11.54 -8.22 28.07
CA ILE A 9 10.18 -7.75 27.83
C ILE A 9 9.41 -8.91 27.21
N VAL A 10 8.60 -9.59 28.03
CA VAL A 10 7.56 -10.49 27.56
C VAL A 10 6.45 -9.60 27.00
N ARG A 11 6.35 -9.49 25.67
CA ARG A 11 5.18 -8.90 25.00
C ARG A 11 4.00 -9.84 25.27
N ALA A 12 3.15 -9.47 26.21
CA ALA A 12 1.86 -10.11 26.38
C ALA A 12 1.05 -9.85 25.11
N LEU A 13 0.66 -10.94 24.43
CA LEU A 13 -0.28 -10.92 23.32
C LEU A 13 -1.64 -10.49 23.89
N LEU A 14 -1.88 -9.19 23.96
CA LEU A 14 -3.23 -8.66 24.08
C LEU A 14 -3.88 -8.89 22.72
N VAL A 15 -4.61 -10.00 22.59
CA VAL A 15 -5.66 -10.14 21.59
C VAL A 15 -6.74 -9.13 21.98
N SER A 16 -6.50 -7.86 21.63
CA SER A 16 -7.49 -6.80 21.72
C SER A 16 -8.53 -7.11 20.66
N GLY A 17 -9.73 -7.44 21.15
CA GLY A 17 -10.86 -7.89 20.36
C GLY A 17 -11.09 -7.05 19.10
N LEU A 18 -10.99 -7.70 17.96
CA LEU A 18 -11.86 -7.39 16.83
C LEU A 18 -13.29 -7.48 17.37
N CYS A 19 -13.89 -6.33 17.63
CA CYS A 19 -15.34 -6.23 17.51
C CYS A 19 -15.65 -6.63 16.07
N ALA A 20 -16.02 -7.90 15.90
CA ALA A 20 -16.75 -8.37 14.75
C ALA A 20 -18.03 -7.53 14.70
N ALA A 21 -18.04 -6.50 13.87
CA ALA A 21 -19.27 -6.11 13.22
C ALA A 21 -19.72 -7.37 12.47
N GLY A 22 -20.77 -8.02 12.98
CA GLY A 22 -21.32 -9.27 12.46
C GLY A 22 -21.97 -9.08 11.09
N GLY A 23 -21.19 -8.65 10.10
CA GLY A 23 -21.50 -8.90 8.70
C GLY A 23 -21.42 -10.40 8.46
N ALA A 24 -22.32 -10.93 7.64
CA ALA A 24 -22.24 -12.32 7.18
C ALA A 24 -20.82 -12.57 6.64
N ARG A 25 -20.10 -13.52 7.23
CA ARG A 25 -18.77 -13.92 6.72
C ARG A 25 -18.97 -14.43 5.31
N GLY A 26 -18.25 -13.85 4.36
CA GLY A 26 -18.26 -14.33 2.99
C GLY A 26 -17.47 -15.60 2.80
N ALA A 27 -17.23 -15.94 1.54
CA ALA A 27 -16.53 -17.16 1.18
C ALA A 27 -15.05 -17.08 1.59
N VAL A 28 -14.48 -18.24 1.91
CA VAL A 28 -13.03 -18.38 2.05
C VAL A 28 -12.51 -18.94 0.75
N ILE A 29 -11.72 -18.14 0.02
CA ILE A 29 -11.14 -18.52 -1.27
C ILE A 29 -9.66 -18.82 -1.04
N ALA A 30 -9.27 -20.08 -1.27
CA ALA A 30 -7.87 -20.50 -1.18
C ALA A 30 -7.12 -20.08 -2.44
N VAL A 31 -6.08 -19.26 -2.30
CA VAL A 31 -5.25 -18.77 -3.40
C VAL A 31 -4.00 -19.63 -3.48
N ASP A 32 -4.09 -20.76 -4.18
CA ASP A 32 -2.99 -21.73 -4.26
C ASP A 32 -1.87 -21.32 -5.24
N GLY A 33 -2.09 -20.26 -6.03
CA GLY A 33 -1.13 -19.75 -7.02
C GLY A 33 -0.97 -20.64 -8.26
N THR A 34 -1.72 -21.74 -8.39
CA THR A 34 -1.66 -22.67 -9.52
C THR A 34 -3.01 -22.83 -10.22
N THR A 35 -4.04 -23.23 -9.49
CA THR A 35 -5.41 -23.36 -10.00
C THR A 35 -6.25 -22.13 -9.72
N CYS A 36 -5.94 -21.38 -8.67
CA CYS A 36 -6.55 -20.11 -8.33
C CYS A 36 -5.43 -19.12 -7.98
N ASN A 37 -5.10 -18.22 -8.92
CA ASN A 37 -4.15 -17.14 -8.67
C ASN A 37 -4.84 -15.95 -8.00
N LEU A 38 -4.05 -15.04 -7.40
CA LEU A 38 -4.59 -13.92 -6.64
C LEU A 38 -5.45 -12.96 -7.50
N GLY A 39 -5.09 -12.75 -8.77
CA GLY A 39 -5.87 -11.91 -9.67
C GLY A 39 -7.27 -12.49 -9.89
N ASP A 40 -7.36 -13.78 -10.21
CA ASP A 40 -8.63 -14.48 -10.40
C ASP A 40 -9.44 -14.55 -9.10
N ALA A 41 -8.78 -14.72 -7.94
CA ALA A 41 -9.43 -14.73 -6.64
C ALA A 41 -10.09 -13.38 -6.32
N ILE A 42 -9.41 -12.26 -6.62
CA ILE A 42 -9.97 -10.92 -6.48
C ILE A 42 -11.17 -10.73 -7.42
N LEU A 43 -11.08 -11.16 -8.67
CA LEU A 43 -12.22 -11.09 -9.60
C LEU A 43 -13.40 -11.94 -9.11
N SER A 44 -13.12 -13.11 -8.54
CA SER A 44 -14.14 -13.98 -7.96
C SER A 44 -14.87 -13.38 -6.78
N ALA A 45 -14.13 -12.71 -5.89
CA ALA A 45 -14.69 -12.04 -4.72
C ALA A 45 -15.41 -10.73 -5.07
N ASN A 46 -14.88 -9.96 -6.03
CA ASN A 46 -15.54 -8.75 -6.51
C ASN A 46 -16.88 -9.04 -7.19
N GLY A 47 -16.98 -10.17 -7.90
CA GLY A 47 -18.14 -10.52 -8.72
C GLY A 47 -19.06 -11.59 -8.12
N ASP A 48 -18.78 -12.09 -6.91
CA ASP A 48 -19.48 -13.24 -6.30
C ASP A 48 -19.64 -14.42 -7.29
N THR A 49 -18.64 -14.64 -8.15
CA THR A 49 -18.71 -15.58 -9.28
C THR A 49 -17.39 -16.34 -9.44
N ALA A 50 -17.43 -17.62 -9.79
CA ALA A 50 -16.20 -18.39 -10.00
C ALA A 50 -15.43 -17.89 -11.23
N VAL A 51 -14.14 -17.59 -11.07
CA VAL A 51 -13.23 -17.07 -12.11
C VAL A 51 -11.91 -17.83 -12.03
N GLY A 52 -11.36 -18.23 -13.18
CA GLY A 52 -10.00 -18.74 -13.27
C GLY A 52 -9.67 -19.91 -12.33
N GLY A 53 -10.64 -20.80 -12.06
CA GLY A 53 -10.47 -21.95 -11.16
C GLY A 53 -10.73 -21.65 -9.67
N CYS A 54 -10.90 -20.37 -9.31
CA CYS A 54 -11.31 -19.96 -7.97
C CYS A 54 -12.80 -20.25 -7.72
N THR A 55 -13.14 -20.54 -6.47
CA THR A 55 -14.54 -20.62 -6.03
C THR A 55 -15.18 -19.24 -6.08
N ALA A 56 -16.49 -19.19 -6.32
CA ALA A 56 -17.24 -17.93 -6.24
C ALA A 56 -17.15 -17.32 -4.83
N GLY A 57 -17.05 -15.99 -4.79
CA GLY A 57 -17.26 -15.20 -3.57
C GLY A 57 -18.72 -15.22 -3.11
N THR A 58 -18.94 -14.74 -1.88
CA THR A 58 -20.26 -14.37 -1.37
C THR A 58 -20.14 -13.23 -0.36
N GLY A 59 -20.37 -11.99 -0.76
CA GLY A 59 -20.39 -10.85 0.17
C GLY A 59 -18.98 -10.42 0.60
N ALA A 60 -18.67 -10.49 1.91
CA ALA A 60 -17.36 -10.05 2.42
C ALA A 60 -16.37 -11.22 2.48
N ASP A 61 -15.62 -11.41 1.41
CA ASP A 61 -14.80 -12.60 1.20
C ASP A 61 -13.43 -12.52 1.88
N MET A 62 -12.87 -13.70 2.18
CA MET A 62 -11.52 -13.87 2.72
C MET A 62 -10.66 -14.67 1.75
N LEU A 63 -9.62 -14.04 1.22
CA LEU A 63 -8.63 -14.64 0.35
C LEU A 63 -7.43 -15.08 1.20
N VAL A 64 -7.17 -16.38 1.27
CA VAL A 64 -6.04 -16.94 2.03
C VAL A 64 -4.92 -17.30 1.07
N LEU A 65 -3.76 -16.64 1.20
CA LEU A 65 -2.61 -16.90 0.34
C LEU A 65 -1.98 -18.27 0.65
N GLY A 66 -2.11 -19.21 -0.27
CA GLY A 66 -1.45 -20.52 -0.23
C GLY A 66 -0.03 -20.52 -0.79
N ALA A 67 0.33 -19.51 -1.58
CA ALA A 67 1.66 -19.33 -2.15
C ALA A 67 2.01 -17.83 -2.25
N ASP A 68 3.31 -17.53 -2.32
CA ASP A 68 3.78 -16.17 -2.58
C ASP A 68 3.44 -15.75 -4.03
N VAL A 69 3.16 -14.46 -4.22
CA VAL A 69 2.71 -13.89 -5.48
C VAL A 69 3.78 -12.96 -6.05
N VAL A 70 4.24 -13.26 -7.27
CA VAL A 70 5.15 -12.40 -8.03
C VAL A 70 4.43 -11.84 -9.26
N LEU A 71 4.24 -10.53 -9.27
CA LEU A 71 3.58 -9.79 -10.35
C LEU A 71 4.62 -9.35 -11.39
N THR A 72 4.37 -9.66 -12.65
CA THR A 72 5.30 -9.37 -13.76
C THR A 72 4.76 -8.38 -14.77
N ALA A 73 3.48 -8.00 -14.68
CA ALA A 73 2.84 -7.07 -15.59
C ALA A 73 1.64 -6.37 -14.91
N PRO A 74 1.27 -5.15 -15.36
CA PRO A 74 0.02 -4.53 -14.98
C PRO A 74 -1.19 -5.20 -15.63
N VAL A 75 -2.34 -5.10 -14.98
CA VAL A 75 -3.63 -5.63 -15.46
C VAL A 75 -4.75 -4.58 -15.48
N THR A 76 -4.55 -3.42 -14.85
CA THR A 76 -5.54 -2.32 -14.85
C THR A 76 -5.14 -1.16 -15.75
N ALA A 77 -6.09 -0.26 -16.01
CA ALA A 77 -5.80 1.03 -16.63
C ALA A 77 -4.99 1.95 -15.71
N VAL A 78 -4.40 3.00 -16.29
CA VAL A 78 -3.66 4.03 -15.53
C VAL A 78 -4.64 4.84 -14.68
N VAL A 79 -4.39 4.86 -13.37
CA VAL A 79 -5.09 5.70 -12.39
C VAL A 79 -4.04 6.36 -11.50
N GLU A 80 -4.14 7.66 -11.25
CA GLU A 80 -3.19 8.38 -10.37
C GLU A 80 -1.72 8.06 -10.71
N GLY A 81 -1.37 8.17 -12.00
CA GLY A 81 0.01 8.06 -12.47
C GLY A 81 0.48 6.69 -12.93
N GLY A 82 -0.30 5.62 -12.73
CA GLY A 82 0.12 4.30 -13.22
C GLY A 82 -0.91 3.20 -13.02
N PRO A 83 -0.73 2.04 -13.64
CA PRO A 83 -1.62 0.90 -13.46
C PRO A 83 -1.30 0.08 -12.19
N SER A 84 -2.08 -0.98 -11.98
CA SER A 84 -1.93 -1.98 -10.92
C SER A 84 -1.67 -3.37 -11.49
N GLY A 85 -0.85 -4.15 -10.79
CA GLY A 85 -0.52 -5.54 -11.12
C GLY A 85 -1.60 -6.55 -10.76
N LEU A 86 -2.58 -6.13 -9.95
CA LEU A 86 -3.77 -6.92 -9.62
C LEU A 86 -5.04 -6.12 -9.96
N PRO A 87 -6.18 -6.80 -10.19
CA PRO A 87 -7.47 -6.13 -10.39
C PRO A 87 -7.82 -5.22 -9.21
N ALA A 88 -8.52 -4.12 -9.49
CA ALA A 88 -8.96 -3.20 -8.46
C ALA A 88 -9.92 -3.89 -7.48
N ILE A 89 -9.81 -3.58 -6.20
CA ILE A 89 -10.72 -4.04 -5.16
C ILE A 89 -11.98 -3.17 -5.20
N SER A 90 -13.14 -3.80 -5.46
CA SER A 90 -14.44 -3.12 -5.60
C SER A 90 -15.52 -3.67 -4.67
N SER A 91 -15.24 -4.73 -3.92
CA SER A 91 -16.10 -5.26 -2.86
C SER A 91 -15.35 -5.32 -1.52
N ALA A 92 -16.00 -5.89 -0.49
CA ALA A 92 -15.36 -6.14 0.79
C ALA A 92 -14.50 -7.41 0.72
N ILE A 93 -13.19 -7.27 0.86
CA ILE A 93 -12.22 -8.35 0.74
C ILE A 93 -11.21 -8.27 1.88
N ALA A 94 -10.96 -9.39 2.56
CA ALA A 94 -9.80 -9.58 3.40
C ALA A 94 -8.77 -10.46 2.70
N ILE A 95 -7.51 -10.03 2.63
CA ILE A 95 -6.39 -10.86 2.16
C ILE A 95 -5.53 -11.20 3.38
N GLU A 96 -5.38 -12.50 3.65
CA GLU A 96 -4.67 -13.02 4.81
C GLU A 96 -3.50 -13.90 4.38
N ALA A 97 -2.38 -13.78 5.09
CA ALA A 97 -1.28 -14.72 4.95
C ALA A 97 -1.70 -16.14 5.36
N GLY A 98 -1.39 -17.11 4.51
CA GLY A 98 -1.55 -18.53 4.79
C GLY A 98 -0.21 -19.24 4.71
N ALA A 99 -0.07 -20.18 3.78
CA ALA A 99 1.23 -20.77 3.46
C ALA A 99 2.10 -19.82 2.61
N GLY A 100 1.48 -18.86 1.92
CA GLY A 100 2.13 -17.71 1.29
C GLY A 100 1.88 -16.44 2.11
N SER A 101 2.80 -15.49 2.02
CA SER A 101 2.70 -14.22 2.75
C SER A 101 3.21 -13.01 1.97
N VAL A 102 3.84 -13.23 0.81
CA VAL A 102 4.43 -12.15 0.00
C VAL A 102 3.57 -11.86 -1.22
N ILE A 103 3.28 -10.58 -1.44
CA ILE A 103 2.84 -10.03 -2.73
C ILE A 103 3.93 -9.07 -3.17
N GLU A 104 4.59 -9.37 -4.28
CA GLU A 104 5.66 -8.53 -4.78
C GLU A 104 5.56 -8.29 -6.27
N ARG A 105 6.06 -7.12 -6.67
CA ARG A 105 6.41 -6.88 -8.07
C ARG A 105 7.79 -7.46 -8.33
N SER A 106 7.95 -8.11 -9.48
CA SER A 106 9.23 -8.70 -9.88
C SER A 106 10.35 -7.66 -9.90
N ASN A 107 11.47 -7.98 -9.26
CA ASN A 107 12.67 -7.14 -9.23
C ASN A 107 13.44 -7.11 -10.56
N ALA A 108 13.05 -7.94 -11.53
CA ALA A 108 13.60 -7.91 -12.88
C ALA A 108 13.07 -6.73 -13.72
N LEU A 109 12.04 -6.04 -13.22
CA LEU A 109 11.40 -4.92 -13.90
C LEU A 109 11.96 -3.58 -13.39
N ALA A 110 12.28 -2.67 -14.32
CA ALA A 110 12.80 -1.34 -14.01
C ALA A 110 11.74 -0.44 -13.32
N CYS A 111 12.17 0.67 -12.71
CA CYS A 111 11.29 1.60 -12.02
C CYS A 111 11.62 3.03 -12.44
N GLU A 112 11.43 3.29 -13.73
CA GLU A 112 11.84 4.54 -14.37
C GLU A 112 10.64 5.30 -14.94
N VAL A 113 10.77 6.61 -15.06
CA VAL A 113 9.77 7.45 -15.75
C VAL A 113 9.63 6.97 -17.19
N GLU A 114 8.39 6.99 -17.72
CA GLU A 114 8.03 6.50 -19.06
C GLU A 114 8.22 4.97 -19.23
N ASP A 115 8.44 4.22 -18.14
CA ASP A 115 8.50 2.76 -18.18
C ASP A 115 7.10 2.14 -18.07
N SER A 116 6.66 1.48 -19.13
CA SER A 116 5.38 0.75 -19.17
C SER A 116 5.34 -0.47 -18.24
N ALA A 117 6.48 -0.91 -17.70
CA ALA A 117 6.54 -1.96 -16.69
C ALA A 117 6.35 -1.43 -15.26
N SER A 118 6.22 -0.12 -15.04
CA SER A 118 5.91 0.45 -13.73
C SER A 118 4.44 0.23 -13.37
N PHE A 119 4.19 -0.43 -12.24
CA PHE A 119 2.85 -0.62 -11.68
C PHE A 119 2.87 -0.81 -10.16
N ARG A 120 1.78 -0.38 -9.53
CA ARG A 120 1.52 -0.67 -8.11
C ARG A 120 1.02 -2.09 -7.92
N LEU A 121 1.06 -2.61 -6.70
CA LEU A 121 0.58 -3.96 -6.43
C LEU A 121 -0.96 -4.01 -6.43
N LEU A 122 -1.59 -3.08 -5.70
CA LEU A 122 -3.04 -3.08 -5.43
C LEU A 122 -3.63 -1.67 -5.58
N GLU A 123 -4.90 -1.64 -5.97
CA GLU A 123 -5.76 -0.46 -5.96
C GLU A 123 -7.06 -0.78 -5.26
N VAL A 124 -7.47 0.09 -4.34
CA VAL A 124 -8.79 0.05 -3.69
C VAL A 124 -9.63 1.15 -4.31
N ALA A 125 -10.63 0.73 -5.10
CA ALA A 125 -11.53 1.64 -5.80
C ALA A 125 -12.58 2.23 -4.85
N ALA A 126 -13.34 3.20 -5.36
CA ALA A 126 -14.51 3.72 -4.66
C ALA A 126 -15.50 2.59 -4.34
N GLY A 127 -15.92 2.47 -3.08
CA GLY A 127 -16.79 1.39 -2.61
C GLY A 127 -16.08 0.07 -2.28
N GLY A 128 -14.78 -0.07 -2.59
CA GLY A 128 -13.98 -1.19 -2.12
C GLY A 128 -13.65 -1.08 -0.63
N ASP A 129 -13.59 -2.21 0.05
CA ASP A 129 -13.22 -2.32 1.47
C ASP A 129 -12.18 -3.44 1.63
N LEU A 130 -10.91 -3.07 1.73
CA LEU A 130 -9.79 -4.00 1.76
C LEU A 130 -9.20 -4.12 3.18
N ALA A 131 -9.08 -5.34 3.68
CA ALA A 131 -8.25 -5.66 4.84
C ALA A 131 -7.02 -6.47 4.41
N LEU A 132 -5.83 -6.04 4.82
CA LEU A 132 -4.56 -6.77 4.64
C LEU A 132 -4.09 -7.26 6.00
N LEU A 133 -3.85 -8.57 6.14
CA LEU A 133 -3.57 -9.23 7.42
C LEU A 133 -2.31 -10.10 7.33
N GLY A 134 -1.23 -9.71 8.03
CA GLY A 134 -0.01 -10.52 8.14
C GLY A 134 0.84 -10.61 6.86
N LEU A 135 0.66 -9.68 5.91
CA LEU A 135 1.24 -9.76 4.57
C LEU A 135 2.52 -8.94 4.41
N LYS A 136 3.34 -9.32 3.44
CA LYS A 136 4.50 -8.55 2.96
C LYS A 136 4.23 -8.01 1.57
N LEU A 137 4.21 -6.69 1.42
CA LEU A 137 3.99 -5.99 0.16
C LEU A 137 5.28 -5.26 -0.22
N ARG A 138 5.95 -5.71 -1.28
CA ARG A 138 7.27 -5.20 -1.63
C ARG A 138 7.53 -4.97 -3.11
N ASN A 139 8.51 -4.11 -3.36
CA ASN A 139 9.02 -3.77 -4.70
C ASN A 139 7.99 -3.16 -5.66
N GLY A 140 6.81 -2.77 -5.15
CA GLY A 140 5.82 -2.07 -5.94
C GLY A 140 6.38 -0.73 -6.42
N CYS A 141 6.08 -0.36 -7.66
CA CYS A 141 6.66 0.82 -8.28
C CYS A 141 5.65 1.52 -9.18
N VAL A 142 5.32 2.77 -8.88
CA VAL A 142 4.62 3.64 -9.84
C VAL A 142 5.60 4.71 -10.30
N ALA A 143 5.74 4.87 -11.60
CA ALA A 143 6.48 5.98 -12.19
C ALA A 143 5.60 6.68 -13.21
N ALA A 144 5.68 8.00 -13.25
CA ALA A 144 4.98 8.84 -14.20
C ALA A 144 5.26 8.43 -15.65
N MET A 145 4.26 8.55 -16.53
CA MET A 145 4.36 8.21 -17.95
C MET A 145 4.75 9.40 -18.82
N GLY A 146 5.03 10.55 -18.21
CA GLY A 146 5.46 11.75 -18.90
C GLY A 146 5.89 12.88 -17.97
N THR A 147 6.32 13.99 -18.58
CA THR A 147 6.72 15.19 -17.86
C THR A 147 5.56 15.76 -17.05
N GLY A 148 5.80 16.07 -15.78
CA GLY A 148 4.81 16.69 -14.91
C GLY A 148 3.65 15.82 -14.44
N GLU A 149 3.64 14.55 -14.83
CA GLU A 149 2.61 13.62 -14.38
C GLU A 149 2.86 13.14 -12.96
N MET A 150 1.77 12.86 -12.25
CA MET A 150 1.83 12.42 -10.86
C MET A 150 2.15 10.92 -10.75
N ALA A 151 2.57 10.48 -9.57
CA ALA A 151 2.68 9.06 -9.21
C ALA A 151 2.27 8.85 -7.75
N SER A 152 1.33 7.96 -7.49
CA SER A 152 0.78 7.75 -6.15
C SER A 152 0.79 6.27 -5.77
N GLY A 153 1.33 5.90 -4.60
CA GLY A 153 1.17 4.57 -4.02
C GLY A 153 1.92 3.47 -4.76
N GLY A 154 3.21 3.27 -4.46
CA GLY A 154 4.02 2.22 -5.09
C GLY A 154 3.53 0.81 -4.79
N ALA A 155 3.03 0.54 -3.57
CA ALA A 155 2.37 -0.72 -3.24
C ALA A 155 0.85 -0.63 -3.42
N VAL A 156 0.23 0.32 -2.72
CA VAL A 156 -1.24 0.42 -2.62
C VAL A 156 -1.69 1.84 -2.92
N LEU A 157 -2.70 1.96 -3.78
CA LEU A 157 -3.49 3.17 -3.93
C LEU A 157 -4.87 2.97 -3.31
N LEU A 158 -5.27 3.89 -2.44
CA LEU A 158 -6.61 3.95 -1.88
C LEU A 158 -7.32 5.20 -2.43
N LEU A 159 -8.37 4.99 -3.21
CA LEU A 159 -9.15 6.06 -3.83
C LEU A 159 -10.28 6.57 -2.93
N ALA A 160 -10.86 7.70 -3.35
CA ALA A 160 -11.93 8.36 -2.64
C ALA A 160 -13.15 7.44 -2.49
N GLY A 161 -13.67 7.33 -1.27
CA GLY A 161 -14.77 6.42 -0.95
C GLY A 161 -14.40 4.95 -0.83
N GLY A 162 -13.12 4.58 -0.94
CA GLY A 162 -12.62 3.26 -0.55
C GLY A 162 -12.23 3.22 0.93
N ALA A 163 -12.12 2.01 1.48
CA ALA A 163 -11.60 1.74 2.83
C ALA A 163 -10.42 0.76 2.79
N LEU A 164 -9.39 1.04 3.58
CA LEU A 164 -8.23 0.18 3.75
C LEU A 164 -7.88 0.00 5.21
N LYS A 165 -7.83 -1.25 5.65
CA LYS A 165 -7.27 -1.67 6.93
C LYS A 165 -6.01 -2.49 6.72
N ILE A 166 -4.96 -2.14 7.45
CA ILE A 166 -3.68 -2.84 7.44
C ILE A 166 -3.37 -3.31 8.86
N ASP A 167 -3.16 -4.61 9.03
CA ASP A 167 -2.86 -5.23 10.32
C ASP A 167 -1.66 -6.18 10.21
N ASP A 168 -0.65 -5.97 11.06
CA ASP A 168 0.57 -6.78 11.16
C ASP A 168 1.26 -7.03 9.80
N CYS A 169 1.30 -6.02 8.93
CA CYS A 169 1.89 -6.13 7.60
C CYS A 169 3.29 -5.48 7.50
N GLU A 170 4.06 -5.88 6.50
CA GLU A 170 5.35 -5.28 6.13
C GLU A 170 5.27 -4.65 4.73
N PHE A 171 5.58 -3.36 4.61
CA PHE A 171 5.71 -2.63 3.35
C PHE A 171 7.18 -2.28 3.09
N MET A 172 7.80 -2.91 2.09
CA MET A 172 9.25 -2.86 1.89
C MET A 172 9.65 -2.39 0.50
N GLY A 173 10.52 -1.38 0.41
CA GLY A 173 11.17 -1.02 -0.85
C GLY A 173 10.22 -0.61 -1.96
N ASN A 174 9.07 -0.03 -1.61
CA ASN A 174 8.08 0.43 -2.59
C ASN A 174 8.35 1.88 -2.99
N THR A 175 8.11 2.21 -4.26
CA THR A 175 8.51 3.49 -4.84
C THR A 175 7.38 4.18 -5.60
N ALA A 176 7.23 5.49 -5.40
CA ALA A 176 6.42 6.35 -6.25
C ALA A 176 7.29 7.46 -6.85
N ARG A 177 7.32 7.57 -8.17
CA ARG A 177 8.19 8.51 -8.90
C ARG A 177 7.39 9.44 -9.83
N GLY A 178 7.29 10.70 -9.44
CA GLY A 178 6.66 11.74 -10.24
C GLY A 178 7.48 12.07 -11.48
N GLY A 179 6.80 12.61 -12.49
CA GLY A 179 7.40 12.99 -13.76
C GLY A 179 8.41 14.12 -13.59
N PRO A 180 9.46 14.17 -14.43
CA PRO A 180 10.43 15.25 -14.42
C PRO A 180 9.77 16.59 -14.75
N GLU A 181 10.49 17.67 -14.49
CA GLU A 181 10.07 19.02 -14.84
C GLU A 181 9.91 19.16 -16.36
N GLY A 182 8.71 19.54 -16.83
CA GLY A 182 8.45 19.90 -18.22
C GLY A 182 8.55 21.40 -18.50
N GLY A 183 8.87 22.20 -17.47
CA GLY A 183 8.87 23.67 -17.45
C GLY A 183 8.66 24.23 -16.03
N PRO A 184 8.68 25.55 -15.84
CA PRO A 184 8.63 26.16 -14.52
C PRO A 184 7.39 25.69 -13.73
N GLN A 185 7.61 25.00 -12.61
CA GLN A 185 6.57 24.49 -11.71
C GLN A 185 5.63 23.42 -12.31
N THR A 186 6.04 22.69 -13.34
CA THR A 186 5.21 21.61 -13.90
C THR A 186 5.62 20.22 -13.47
N ALA A 187 6.66 20.04 -12.65
CA ALA A 187 7.12 18.71 -12.26
C ALA A 187 6.07 17.92 -11.45
N GLY A 188 6.06 16.61 -11.65
CA GLY A 188 5.04 15.71 -11.16
C GLY A 188 5.09 15.53 -9.65
N ALA A 189 3.93 15.57 -9.00
CA ALA A 189 3.81 15.22 -7.59
C ALA A 189 3.98 13.71 -7.40
N ALA A 190 4.60 13.33 -6.30
CA ALA A 190 4.77 11.93 -5.95
C ALA A 190 4.30 11.71 -4.50
N ARG A 191 3.48 10.68 -4.28
CA ARG A 191 2.76 10.50 -3.01
C ARG A 191 2.89 9.06 -2.54
N GLY A 192 3.36 8.85 -1.31
CA GLY A 192 3.29 7.56 -0.63
C GLY A 192 4.06 6.46 -1.37
N GLY A 193 5.36 6.30 -1.07
CA GLY A 193 6.18 5.29 -1.76
C GLY A 193 5.60 3.88 -1.57
N ALA A 194 5.04 3.59 -0.39
CA ALA A 194 4.23 2.41 -0.18
C ALA A 194 2.73 2.66 -0.44
N LEU A 195 2.16 3.64 0.25
CA LEU A 195 0.71 3.81 0.34
C LEU A 195 0.32 5.26 0.10
N ALA A 196 -0.57 5.47 -0.87
CA ALA A 196 -1.24 6.75 -1.07
C ALA A 196 -2.74 6.60 -0.83
N ALA A 197 -3.27 7.31 0.16
CA ALA A 197 -4.70 7.41 0.46
C ALA A 197 -5.24 8.77 0.01
N LEU A 198 -6.05 8.76 -1.06
CA LEU A 198 -6.56 9.96 -1.72
C LEU A 198 -8.08 10.02 -1.55
N GLY A 199 -8.56 10.60 -0.45
CA GLY A 199 -9.98 10.70 -0.14
C GLY A 199 -10.62 9.43 0.47
N GLY A 200 -9.85 8.37 0.70
CA GLY A 200 -10.33 7.13 1.32
C GLY A 200 -10.16 7.10 2.84
N SER A 201 -10.69 6.04 3.47
CA SER A 201 -10.55 5.77 4.91
C SER A 201 -9.40 4.80 5.17
N LEU A 202 -8.42 5.21 5.98
CA LEU A 202 -7.22 4.42 6.27
C LEU A 202 -7.07 4.09 7.75
N GLU A 203 -6.86 2.81 8.06
CA GLU A 203 -6.43 2.31 9.38
C GLU A 203 -5.18 1.44 9.24
N VAL A 204 -4.17 1.70 10.09
CA VAL A 204 -2.92 0.94 10.13
C VAL A 204 -2.58 0.58 11.57
N VAL A 205 -2.38 -0.71 11.82
CA VAL A 205 -2.08 -1.25 13.16
C VAL A 205 -0.91 -2.23 13.07
N GLY A 206 0.03 -2.12 14.01
CA GLY A 206 1.07 -3.14 14.22
C GLY A 206 2.04 -3.34 13.06
N SER A 207 2.08 -2.44 12.08
CA SER A 207 2.71 -2.69 10.79
C SER A 207 4.08 -2.02 10.65
N THR A 208 4.90 -2.50 9.72
CA THR A 208 6.24 -1.94 9.44
C THR A 208 6.33 -1.40 8.03
N PHE A 209 6.85 -0.19 7.88
CA PHE A 209 7.18 0.45 6.60
C PHE A 209 8.68 0.69 6.56
N SER A 210 9.39 0.00 5.67
CA SER A 210 10.85 0.10 5.58
C SER A 210 11.35 0.38 4.16
N GLY A 211 12.25 1.36 4.02
CA GLY A 211 12.93 1.63 2.76
C GLY A 211 12.01 2.06 1.61
N ASN A 212 10.82 2.59 1.91
CA ASN A 212 9.92 3.09 0.89
C ASN A 212 10.32 4.50 0.46
N GLU A 213 10.18 4.82 -0.82
CA GLU A 213 10.70 6.06 -1.37
C GLU A 213 9.71 6.77 -2.29
N VAL A 214 9.71 8.09 -2.18
CA VAL A 214 9.03 8.97 -3.10
C VAL A 214 10.08 9.84 -3.77
N ILE A 215 10.05 9.93 -5.10
CA ILE A 215 10.94 10.78 -5.88
C ILE A 215 10.07 11.71 -6.72
N GLY A 216 10.13 13.01 -6.48
CA GLY A 216 9.33 13.97 -7.23
C GLY A 216 9.59 15.40 -6.79
N PHE A 217 9.02 16.37 -7.51
CA PHE A 217 9.17 17.78 -7.13
C PHE A 217 8.29 18.15 -5.93
N ASP A 218 7.13 17.53 -5.84
CA ASP A 218 6.23 17.59 -4.69
C ASP A 218 6.17 16.19 -4.07
N ALA A 219 7.29 15.76 -3.50
CA ALA A 219 7.44 14.46 -2.86
C ALA A 219 6.80 14.49 -1.45
N ARG A 220 5.84 13.58 -1.23
CA ARG A 220 5.04 13.51 0.00
C ARG A 220 5.03 12.12 0.58
N GLY A 221 5.52 11.99 1.81
CA GLY A 221 5.43 10.77 2.59
C GLY A 221 6.16 9.60 1.94
N GLY A 222 7.44 9.41 2.27
CA GLY A 222 8.27 8.35 1.72
C GLY A 222 7.64 6.96 1.83
N ALA A 223 6.88 6.71 2.91
CA ALA A 223 6.04 5.53 3.04
C ALA A 223 4.57 5.83 2.76
N VAL A 224 3.97 6.72 3.56
CA VAL A 224 2.51 6.92 3.58
C VAL A 224 2.18 8.37 3.28
N ALA A 225 1.31 8.61 2.31
CA ALA A 225 0.70 9.91 2.07
C ALA A 225 -0.82 9.80 2.21
N VAL A 226 -1.43 10.65 3.03
CA VAL A 226 -2.89 10.77 3.14
C VAL A 226 -3.30 12.17 2.71
N GLU A 227 -4.16 12.24 1.70
CA GLU A 227 -4.68 13.49 1.16
C GLU A 227 -6.20 13.48 1.07
N ALA A 228 -6.85 14.51 1.61
CA ALA A 228 -8.31 14.69 1.56
C ALA A 228 -9.14 13.50 2.11
N GLY A 229 -8.51 12.57 2.83
CA GLY A 229 -9.11 11.32 3.33
C GLY A 229 -9.39 11.33 4.83
N ASP A 230 -9.94 10.22 5.30
CA ASP A 230 -10.22 9.96 6.71
C ASP A 230 -9.14 9.04 7.27
N LEU A 231 -8.15 9.61 7.98
CA LEU A 231 -7.14 8.81 8.64
C LEU A 231 -7.70 8.33 9.97
N ARG A 232 -8.19 7.09 10.05
CA ARG A 232 -8.75 6.52 11.29
C ARG A 232 -7.67 6.41 12.36
N ALA A 233 -6.61 5.68 12.04
CA ALA A 233 -5.49 5.49 12.95
C ALA A 233 -4.21 5.02 12.24
N ILE A 234 -3.05 5.42 12.78
CA ILE A 234 -1.79 4.70 12.59
C ILE A 234 -1.24 4.43 13.97
N THR A 235 -1.24 3.16 14.38
CA THR A 235 -0.82 2.78 15.74
C THR A 235 0.11 1.59 15.76
N TRP A 236 0.97 1.55 16.78
CA TRP A 236 1.90 0.44 17.03
C TRP A 236 2.78 0.08 15.83
N SER A 237 3.03 1.06 14.97
CA SER A 237 3.67 0.87 13.67
C SER A 237 5.08 1.45 13.66
N ARG A 238 5.93 0.85 12.84
CA ARG A 238 7.33 1.23 12.69
C ARG A 238 7.59 1.79 11.29
N PHE A 239 8.32 2.90 11.22
CA PHE A 239 8.77 3.53 9.99
C PHE A 239 10.30 3.65 10.02
N GLU A 240 10.99 3.00 9.08
CA GLU A 240 12.46 2.94 9.05
C GLU A 240 13.01 3.20 7.64
N GLY A 241 13.92 4.17 7.51
CA GLY A 241 14.62 4.43 6.24
C GLY A 241 13.70 4.83 5.07
N ASN A 242 12.50 5.36 5.34
CA ASN A 242 11.60 5.85 4.31
C ASN A 242 11.98 7.28 3.89
N ARG A 243 11.95 7.60 2.60
CA ARG A 243 12.46 8.87 2.08
C ARG A 243 11.47 9.57 1.16
N ALA A 244 11.30 10.87 1.36
CA ALA A 244 10.72 11.78 0.37
C ALA A 244 11.86 12.60 -0.23
N SER A 245 12.30 12.19 -1.42
CA SER A 245 13.44 12.73 -2.14
C SER A 245 12.97 13.71 -3.22
N PRO A 246 13.62 14.88 -3.37
CA PRO A 246 13.34 15.75 -4.49
C PRO A 246 13.83 15.07 -5.78
N ALA A 247 13.19 15.34 -6.92
CA ALA A 247 13.75 14.95 -8.22
C ALA A 247 15.17 15.58 -8.39
N PRO A 248 16.09 14.93 -9.14
CA PRO A 248 17.46 15.43 -9.35
C PRO A 248 17.52 16.90 -9.80
N PRO A 249 18.60 17.64 -9.48
CA PRO A 249 18.62 19.10 -9.54
C PRO A 249 18.47 19.67 -10.94
N GLY A 250 17.54 20.62 -11.06
CA GLY A 250 17.24 21.46 -12.23
C GLY A 250 16.24 22.58 -11.89
N ALA A 251 15.43 22.39 -10.85
CA ALA A 251 14.40 23.34 -10.44
C ALA A 251 14.93 24.42 -9.46
N PHE A 252 14.93 25.67 -9.92
CA PHE A 252 14.97 26.84 -9.07
C PHE A 252 13.59 27.00 -8.43
N LEU A 253 13.48 26.59 -7.15
CA LEU A 253 12.51 26.99 -6.11
C LEU A 253 12.30 25.75 -5.21
N SER A 254 12.82 25.82 -3.98
CA SER A 254 12.72 24.76 -2.98
C SER A 254 11.26 24.60 -2.52
N ASN A 255 10.51 23.71 -3.16
CA ASN A 255 9.28 23.23 -2.55
C ASN A 255 9.66 22.25 -1.42
N PRO A 256 9.09 22.36 -0.22
CA PRO A 256 9.47 21.48 0.88
C PRO A 256 8.94 20.07 0.59
N ASN A 257 9.85 19.12 0.41
CA ASN A 257 9.52 17.70 0.58
C ASN A 257 8.78 17.56 1.91
N SER A 258 7.56 17.06 1.85
CA SER A 258 6.69 17.03 3.00
C SER A 258 6.68 15.63 3.60
N GLY A 259 7.03 15.56 4.89
CA GLY A 259 6.73 14.40 5.72
C GLY A 259 7.58 13.16 5.51
N GLY A 260 8.92 13.27 5.42
CA GLY A 260 9.90 12.16 5.54
C GLY A 260 9.34 10.75 5.27
N ALA A 261 8.82 10.09 6.30
CA ALA A 261 8.07 8.84 6.19
C ALA A 261 6.55 8.98 5.99
N ILE A 262 5.87 9.92 6.68
CA ILE A 262 4.41 10.13 6.63
C ILE A 262 4.09 11.59 6.28
N ALA A 263 3.25 11.81 5.27
CA ALA A 263 2.67 13.10 4.93
C ALA A 263 1.14 13.10 5.07
N LEU A 264 0.59 14.11 5.72
CA LEU A 264 -0.85 14.32 5.87
C LEU A 264 -1.21 15.70 5.31
N ARG A 265 -2.16 15.75 4.38
CA ARG A 265 -2.65 16.99 3.77
C ARG A 265 -4.17 16.97 3.67
N ASP A 266 -4.83 18.02 4.17
CA ASP A 266 -6.29 18.14 4.11
C ASP A 266 -7.04 16.90 4.65
N ALA A 267 -6.41 16.12 5.51
CA ALA A 267 -6.96 14.89 6.04
C ALA A 267 -7.75 15.19 7.32
N ASN A 268 -8.90 14.52 7.48
CA ASN A 268 -9.51 14.39 8.80
C ASN A 268 -8.61 13.46 9.61
N ALA A 269 -7.76 14.04 10.45
CA ALA A 269 -6.78 13.28 11.21
C ALA A 269 -7.45 12.66 12.44
N GLY A 270 -7.58 11.34 12.42
CA GLY A 270 -7.78 10.51 13.61
C GLY A 270 -6.48 10.31 14.38
N SER A 271 -6.29 9.14 15.00
CA SER A 271 -5.23 8.95 15.98
C SER A 271 -3.87 8.58 15.37
N LEU A 272 -2.83 9.35 15.69
CA LEU A 272 -1.43 8.97 15.51
C LEU A 272 -0.83 8.67 16.88
N ALA A 273 -0.58 7.40 17.20
CA ALA A 273 -0.10 7.04 18.54
C ALA A 273 0.83 5.82 18.51
N HIS A 274 1.79 5.79 19.45
CA HIS A 274 2.76 4.68 19.58
C HIS A 274 3.51 4.40 18.27
N LEU A 275 3.92 5.47 17.59
CA LEU A 275 4.74 5.42 16.38
C LEU A 275 6.21 5.32 16.74
N LEU A 276 6.92 4.38 16.12
CA LEU A 276 8.38 4.35 16.13
C LEU A 276 8.87 4.81 14.76
N ILE A 277 9.38 6.05 14.69
CA ILE A 277 10.03 6.60 13.50
C ILE A 277 11.54 6.56 13.76
N ALA A 278 12.26 5.73 12.99
CA ALA A 278 13.71 5.65 13.04
C ALA A 278 14.27 6.30 11.76
N ASP A 279 14.86 7.48 11.92
CA ASP A 279 15.65 8.13 10.87
C ASP A 279 17.03 7.46 10.79
N ASN A 280 17.53 7.26 9.57
CA ASN A 280 18.94 6.95 9.29
C ASN A 280 19.62 8.20 8.73
#